data_AF-A0A2H0VBU2-F1
#
_entry.id   AF-A0A2H0VBU2-F1
#
_cell.length_a   1.000
_cell.length_b   1.000
_cell.length_c   1.000
_cell.angle_alpha   90.00
_cell.angle_beta   90.00
_cell.angle_gamma   90.00
#
_symmetry.space_group_name_H-M   'P 1'
#
loop_
_entity.id
_entity.type
_entity.pdbx_description
1 polymer ?
#
loop_
_entity_poly.entity_id
_entity_poly.type
_entity_poly.pdbx_seq_one_letter_code
_entity_poly.pdbx_strand_id
1 'polypeptide(L)'
;MRNLKNILPIMALTAFILNLIWEILHSKLYFVSGGSMPWFYLWFGTVIDVVYVLALYFIVALLLSDKAWIFKLNFKRLILMGFLGVLLAIVNEAAALALNLWQYAPSMPLLLARVGLSPVLQMALLAPLSILLSSGIIKKIKTE
;
A
#
# COMPACT_ATOMS: atom_id res chain seq x y z
N MET A 1 -29.22 -5.04 -4.59
CA MET A 1 -27.98 -5.38 -3.84
C MET A 1 -26.81 -4.67 -4.52
N ARG A 2 -25.95 -3.94 -3.79
CA ARG A 2 -24.75 -3.31 -4.39
C ARG A 2 -23.90 -4.42 -5.01
N ASN A 3 -23.49 -4.30 -6.27
CA ASN A 3 -22.78 -5.37 -6.98
C ASN A 3 -21.33 -5.44 -6.47
N LEU A 4 -21.12 -6.18 -5.38
CA LEU A 4 -19.85 -6.33 -4.66
C LEU A 4 -18.75 -6.98 -5.51
N LYS A 5 -19.13 -7.66 -6.61
CA LYS A 5 -18.23 -8.47 -7.44
C LYS A 5 -17.05 -7.68 -8.04
N ASN A 6 -17.24 -6.38 -8.29
CA ASN A 6 -16.23 -5.56 -8.98
C ASN A 6 -15.36 -4.72 -8.03
N ILE A 7 -15.65 -4.70 -6.72
CA ILE A 7 -14.94 -3.83 -5.77
C ILE A 7 -13.49 -4.28 -5.60
N LEU A 8 -13.28 -5.55 -5.27
CA LEU A 8 -11.94 -6.08 -5.00
C LEU A 8 -11.04 -6.05 -6.24
N PRO A 9 -11.49 -6.42 -7.46
CA PRO A 9 -10.67 -6.28 -8.66
C PRO A 9 -10.26 -4.84 -8.96
N ILE A 10 -11.18 -3.87 -8.85
CA ILE A 10 -10.87 -2.45 -9.08
C ILE A 10 -9.86 -1.95 -8.03
N MET A 11 -10.04 -2.33 -6.77
CA MET A 11 -9.10 -2.02 -5.70
C MET A 11 -7.71 -2.60 -5.94
N ALA A 12 -7.65 -3.89 -6.29
CA ALA A 12 -6.39 -4.57 -6.57
C ALA A 12 -5.66 -3.92 -7.74
N LEU A 13 -6.36 -3.64 -8.85
CA LEU A 13 -5.77 -3.00 -10.02
C LEU A 13 -5.29 -1.58 -9.72
N THR A 14 -6.08 -0.79 -8.99
CA THR A 14 -5.71 0.58 -8.61
C THR A 14 -4.47 0.57 -7.71
N ALA A 15 -4.46 -0.28 -6.69
CA ALA A 15 -3.32 -0.44 -5.80
C ALA A 15 -2.09 -0.94 -6.54
N PHE A 16 -2.25 -1.87 -7.48
CA PHE A 16 -1.15 -2.42 -8.27
C PHE A 16 -0.47 -1.33 -9.10
N ILE A 17 -1.26 -0.53 -9.83
CA ILE A 17 -0.71 0.54 -10.68
C ILE A 17 0.02 1.58 -9.83
N LEU A 18 -0.58 2.02 -8.71
CA LEU A 18 0.02 3.04 -7.85
C LEU A 18 1.32 2.55 -7.21
N ASN A 19 1.32 1.33 -6.64
CA ASN A 19 2.51 0.79 -5.99
C ASN A 19 3.60 0.44 -7.02
N LEU A 20 3.25 -0.07 -8.20
CA LEU A 20 4.26 -0.33 -9.25
C LEU A 20 4.99 0.94 -9.67
N ILE A 21 4.25 2.05 -9.86
CA ILE A 21 4.86 3.35 -10.17
C ILE A 21 5.82 3.76 -9.05
N TRP A 22 5.39 3.60 -7.80
CA TRP A 22 6.21 3.96 -6.64
C TRP A 22 7.48 3.10 -6.52
N GLU A 23 7.37 1.79 -6.67
CA GLU A 23 8.48 0.83 -6.67
C GLU A 23 9.52 1.19 -7.74
N ILE A 24 9.08 1.49 -8.96
CA ILE A 24 9.98 1.89 -10.05
C ILE A 24 10.71 3.19 -9.70
N LEU A 25 9.98 4.21 -9.21
CA LEU A 25 10.55 5.52 -8.88
C LEU A 25 11.54 5.47 -7.71
N HIS A 26 11.30 4.58 -6.73
CA HIS A 26 12.13 4.46 -5.52
C HIS A 26 13.08 3.27 -5.52
N SER A 27 13.13 2.47 -6.59
CA SER A 27 13.99 1.30 -6.73
C SER A 27 15.46 1.57 -6.37
N LYS A 28 15.99 2.75 -6.71
CA LYS A 28 17.37 3.17 -6.42
C LYS A 28 17.67 3.38 -4.93
N LEU A 29 16.65 3.44 -4.08
CA LEU A 29 16.79 3.56 -2.63
C LEU A 29 17.08 2.21 -1.96
N TYR A 30 16.97 1.12 -2.72
CA TYR A 30 17.15 -0.24 -2.23
C TYR A 30 18.23 -0.98 -3.02
N PHE A 31 18.92 -1.90 -2.35
CA PHE A 31 19.83 -2.83 -2.98
C PHE A 31 19.80 -4.19 -2.26
N VAL A 32 20.21 -5.23 -2.98
CA VAL A 32 20.36 -6.59 -2.44
C VAL A 32 21.84 -6.94 -2.34
N SER A 33 22.18 -7.95 -1.55
CA SER A 33 23.55 -8.48 -1.49
C SER A 33 23.98 -8.95 -2.88
N GLY A 34 24.80 -8.15 -3.57
CA GLY A 34 25.21 -8.40 -4.95
C GLY A 34 24.96 -7.25 -5.94
N GLY A 35 24.29 -6.17 -5.52
CA GLY A 35 24.15 -4.95 -6.33
C GLY A 35 22.72 -4.42 -6.40
N SER A 36 22.35 -3.85 -7.55
CA SER A 36 21.03 -3.24 -7.78
C SER A 36 19.89 -4.24 -7.57
N MET A 37 18.77 -3.75 -7.03
CA MET A 37 17.55 -4.52 -6.87
C MET A 37 17.09 -5.15 -8.20
N PRO A 38 16.96 -6.49 -8.30
CA PRO A 38 16.47 -7.13 -9.51
C PRO A 38 15.01 -6.78 -9.80
N TRP A 39 14.64 -6.69 -11.08
CA TRP A 39 13.27 -6.36 -11.50
C TRP A 39 12.19 -7.24 -10.89
N PHE A 40 12.47 -8.52 -10.63
CA PHE A 40 11.52 -9.43 -9.99
C PHE A 40 11.13 -8.99 -8.57
N TYR A 41 12.04 -8.38 -7.81
CA TYR A 41 11.73 -7.86 -6.47
C TYR A 41 10.74 -6.69 -6.52
N LEU A 42 10.77 -5.87 -7.57
CA LEU A 42 9.81 -4.77 -7.74
C LEU A 42 8.40 -5.31 -7.99
N TRP A 43 8.27 -6.34 -8.84
CA TRP A 43 6.99 -7.01 -9.08
C TRP A 43 6.48 -7.71 -7.82
N PHE A 44 7.37 -8.41 -7.11
CA PHE A 44 7.02 -9.08 -5.86
C PHE A 44 6.58 -8.08 -4.80
N GLY A 45 7.33 -6.99 -4.59
CA GLY A 45 6.99 -5.89 -3.69
C GLY A 45 5.62 -5.29 -4.01
N THR A 46 5.38 -4.97 -5.29
CA THR A 46 4.08 -4.46 -5.76
C THR A 46 2.92 -5.39 -5.41
N VAL A 47 3.09 -6.70 -5.61
CA VAL A 47 2.03 -7.68 -5.29
C VAL A 47 1.78 -7.74 -3.78
N ILE A 48 2.84 -7.73 -2.97
CA ILE A 48 2.72 -7.69 -1.50
C ILE A 48 2.03 -6.41 -1.05
N ASP A 49 2.33 -5.26 -1.64
CA ASP A 49 1.65 -4.00 -1.33
C ASP A 49 0.16 -4.04 -1.66
N VAL A 50 -0.21 -4.66 -2.78
CA VAL A 50 -1.63 -4.88 -3.11
C VAL A 50 -2.31 -5.71 -2.01
N VAL A 51 -1.66 -6.79 -1.56
CA VAL A 51 -2.16 -7.60 -0.44
C VAL A 51 -2.31 -6.75 0.83
N TYR A 52 -1.35 -5.87 1.13
CA TYR A 52 -1.41 -4.96 2.27
C TYR A 52 -2.54 -3.95 2.16
N VAL A 53 -2.77 -3.35 1.00
CA VAL A 53 -3.91 -2.44 0.79
C VAL A 53 -5.25 -3.15 1.01
N LEU A 54 -5.39 -4.38 0.49
CA LEU A 54 -6.60 -5.18 0.69
C LEU A 54 -6.77 -5.60 2.16
N ALA A 55 -5.69 -6.01 2.83
CA ALA A 55 -5.71 -6.36 4.25
C ALA A 55 -6.12 -5.16 5.11
N LEU A 56 -5.53 -3.99 4.87
CA LEU A 56 -5.88 -2.73 5.55
C LEU A 56 -7.34 -2.36 5.32
N TYR A 57 -7.86 -2.56 4.11
CA TYR A 57 -9.28 -2.36 3.84
C TYR A 57 -10.19 -3.22 4.72
N PHE A 58 -9.86 -4.51 4.87
CA PHE A 58 -10.61 -5.42 5.73
C PHE A 58 -10.46 -5.08 7.22
N ILE A 59 -9.25 -4.72 7.66
CA ILE A 59 -9.00 -4.29 9.05
C ILE A 59 -9.87 -3.07 9.38
N VAL A 60 -9.87 -2.04 8.52
CA VAL A 60 -10.73 -0.86 8.73
C VAL A 60 -12.21 -1.23 8.70
N ALA A 61 -12.62 -2.13 7.80
CA ALA A 61 -13.99 -2.61 7.74
C ALA A 61 -14.43 -3.31 9.05
N LEU A 62 -13.54 -4.09 9.66
CA LEU A 62 -13.76 -4.77 10.95
C LEU A 62 -13.83 -3.76 12.09
N LEU A 63 -12.84 -2.86 12.20
CA LEU A 63 -12.79 -1.84 13.26
C LEU A 63 -14.02 -0.91 13.26
N LEU A 64 -14.56 -0.63 12.07
CA LEU A 64 -15.74 0.23 11.91
C LEU A 64 -17.06 -0.55 11.83
N SER A 65 -17.03 -1.89 11.86
CA SER A 65 -18.19 -2.76 11.62
C SER A 65 -18.97 -2.39 10.34
N ASP A 66 -18.27 -1.93 9.30
CA ASP A 66 -18.86 -1.41 8.05
C ASP A 66 -18.14 -2.01 6.84
N LYS A 67 -18.59 -3.19 6.39
CA LYS A 67 -18.05 -3.88 5.20
C LYS A 67 -18.20 -3.07 3.90
N ALA A 68 -19.06 -2.06 3.88
CA ALA A 68 -19.35 -1.24 2.72
C ALA A 68 -18.80 0.19 2.87
N TRP A 69 -17.79 0.37 3.71
CA TRP A 69 -17.27 1.69 4.08
C TRP A 69 -16.70 2.49 2.90
N ILE A 70 -16.26 1.80 1.84
CA ILE A 70 -15.82 2.40 0.57
C ILE A 70 -16.91 3.26 -0.10
N PHE A 71 -18.20 2.99 0.16
CA PHE A 71 -19.29 3.83 -0.37
C PHE A 71 -19.60 5.04 0.52
N LYS A 72 -19.08 5.04 1.75
CA LYS A 72 -19.27 6.06 2.78
C LYS A 72 -17.90 6.63 3.17
N LEU A 73 -17.05 6.90 2.18
CA LEU A 73 -15.74 7.49 2.42
C LEU A 73 -15.89 8.83 3.11
N ASN A 74 -15.07 9.01 4.13
CA ASN A 74 -14.84 10.29 4.76
C ASN A 74 -13.36 10.39 5.12
N PHE A 75 -12.92 11.61 5.38
CA PHE A 75 -11.51 11.90 5.64
C PHE A 75 -10.95 11.13 6.85
N LYS A 76 -11.77 10.94 7.91
CA LYS A 76 -11.36 10.19 9.11
C LYS A 76 -11.02 8.73 8.81
N ARG A 77 -11.80 8.07 7.94
CA ARG A 77 -11.57 6.68 7.51
C ARG A 77 -10.28 6.54 6.70
N LEU A 78 -10.00 7.52 5.84
CA LEU A 78 -8.75 7.56 5.07
C LEU A 78 -7.53 7.80 5.98
N ILE A 79 -7.63 8.71 6.94
CA ILE A 79 -6.58 8.91 7.96
C ILE A 79 -6.33 7.63 8.74
N LEU A 80 -7.38 6.96 9.21
CA LEU A 80 -7.25 5.70 9.95
C LEU A 80 -6.51 4.65 9.12
N MET A 81 -6.86 4.52 7.84
CA MET A 81 -6.18 3.59 6.94
C MET A 81 -4.71 3.95 6.73
N GLY A 82 -4.39 5.23 6.51
CA GLY A 82 -3.02 5.70 6.36
C GLY A 82 -2.19 5.47 7.64
N PHE A 83 -2.78 5.72 8.81
CA PHE A 83 -2.13 5.46 10.10
C PHE A 83 -1.83 3.96 10.29
N LEU A 84 -2.79 3.07 9.99
CA LEU A 84 -2.55 1.63 10.02
C LEU A 84 -1.51 1.20 8.98
N GLY A 85 -1.46 1.86 7.82
CA GLY A 85 -0.43 1.68 6.81
C GLY A 85 0.97 2.02 7.30
N VAL A 86 1.13 3.12 8.06
CA VAL A 86 2.39 3.47 8.72
C VAL A 86 2.85 2.36 9.67
N LEU A 87 1.95 1.89 10.54
CA LEU A 87 2.27 0.82 11.49
C LEU A 87 2.69 -0.47 10.77
N LEU A 88 1.95 -0.84 9.73
CA LEU A 88 2.23 -2.03 8.92
C LEU A 88 3.60 -1.93 8.24
N ALA A 89 3.91 -0.79 7.61
CA ALA A 89 5.19 -0.57 6.95
C ALA A 89 6.36 -0.64 7.93
N ILE A 90 6.24 -0.04 9.12
CA ILE A 90 7.30 -0.10 10.14
C ILE A 90 7.60 -1.55 10.54
N VAL A 91 6.57 -2.36 10.78
CA VAL A 91 6.74 -3.77 11.16
C VAL A 91 7.34 -4.58 10.00
N ASN A 92 6.84 -4.38 8.78
CA ASN A 92 7.32 -5.08 7.59
C ASN A 92 8.79 -4.78 7.29
N GLU A 93 9.17 -3.51 7.31
CA GLU A 93 10.56 -3.09 7.07
C GLU A 93 11.50 -3.59 8.16
N ALA A 94 11.10 -3.50 9.43
CA ALA A 94 11.91 -4.02 10.52
C ALA A 94 12.16 -5.53 10.38
N ALA A 95 11.14 -6.29 9.97
CA ALA A 95 11.27 -7.72 9.70
C ALA A 95 12.18 -7.99 8.49
N ALA A 96 12.01 -7.26 7.40
CA ALA A 96 12.80 -7.46 6.19
C ALA A 96 14.30 -7.16 6.39
N LEU A 97 14.61 -6.11 7.16
CA LEU A 97 15.98 -5.78 7.55
C LEU A 97 16.58 -6.86 8.47
N ALA A 98 15.81 -7.35 9.45
CA ALA A 98 16.25 -8.42 10.34
C ALA A 98 16.53 -9.73 9.59
N LEU A 99 15.79 -9.99 8.51
CA LEU A 99 15.97 -11.14 7.63
C LEU A 99 16.99 -10.90 6.50
N ASN A 100 17.60 -9.71 6.43
CA ASN A 100 18.52 -9.31 5.36
C ASN A 100 17.95 -9.47 3.94
N LEU A 101 16.64 -9.28 3.76
CA LEU A 101 15.99 -9.40 2.45
C LEU A 101 16.44 -8.29 1.48
N TRP A 102 16.63 -7.09 2.01
CA TRP A 102 17.19 -5.94 1.30
C TRP A 102 17.92 -5.01 2.26
N GLN A 103 18.65 -4.06 1.69
CA GLN A 103 19.34 -3.01 2.39
C GLN A 103 19.03 -1.66 1.74
N TYR A 104 19.24 -0.59 2.50
CA TYR A 104 18.99 0.77 2.05
C TYR A 104 20.23 1.44 1.49
N ALA A 105 20.06 2.10 0.34
CA ALA A 105 21.06 3.01 -0.22
C ALA A 105 21.40 4.13 0.78
N PRO A 106 22.63 4.69 0.75
CA PRO A 106 22.97 5.86 1.56
C PRO A 106 22.05 7.07 1.35
N SER A 107 21.35 7.12 0.22
CA SER A 107 20.37 8.15 -0.13
C SER A 107 18.97 7.94 0.49
N MET A 108 18.69 6.78 1.10
CA MET A 108 17.40 6.52 1.75
C MET A 108 17.27 7.35 3.03
N PRO A 109 16.29 8.25 3.13
CA PRO A 109 16.01 8.92 4.40
C PRO A 109 15.48 7.89 5.40
N LEU A 110 15.97 7.94 6.63
CA LEU A 110 15.59 7.00 7.69
C LEU A 110 14.71 7.67 8.74
N LEU A 111 13.76 6.91 9.24
CA LEU A 111 12.97 7.21 10.43
C LEU A 111 13.63 6.58 11.67
N LEU A 112 12.95 6.71 12.81
CA LEU A 112 13.33 6.02 14.05
C LEU A 112 13.47 4.51 13.79
N ALA A 113 14.34 3.86 14.56
CA ALA A 113 14.68 2.44 14.42
C ALA A 113 15.27 2.04 13.05
N ARG A 114 15.84 3.00 12.30
CA ARG A 114 16.47 2.79 10.98
C ARG A 114 15.51 2.28 9.90
N VAL A 115 14.21 2.50 10.05
CA VAL A 115 13.21 2.16 9.02
C VAL A 115 13.27 3.17 7.89
N GLY A 116 13.22 2.72 6.63
CA GLY A 116 13.20 3.61 5.47
C GLY A 116 11.96 4.50 5.42
N LEU A 117 12.13 5.76 5.02
CA LEU A 117 11.01 6.70 4.88
C LEU A 117 10.10 6.36 3.68
N SER A 118 10.70 5.95 2.54
CA SER A 118 9.97 5.62 1.31
C SER A 118 8.86 4.56 1.52
N PRO A 119 9.13 3.37 2.11
CA PRO A 119 8.11 2.34 2.30
C PRO A 119 7.02 2.77 3.30
N VAL A 120 7.38 3.60 4.29
CA VAL A 120 6.39 4.17 5.22
C VAL A 120 5.46 5.15 4.52
N LEU A 121 6.00 6.05 3.69
CA LEU A 121 5.20 6.99 2.90
C LEU A 121 4.33 6.27 1.87
N GLN A 122 4.86 5.21 1.25
CA GLN A 122 4.13 4.36 0.30
C GLN A 122 2.83 3.86 0.93
N MET A 123 2.91 3.19 2.08
CA MET A 123 1.72 2.67 2.74
C MET A 123 0.84 3.75 3.37
N ALA A 124 1.43 4.82 3.90
CA ALA A 124 0.69 5.93 4.49
C ALA A 124 -0.20 6.65 3.46
N LEU A 125 0.29 6.79 2.23
CA LEU A 125 -0.34 7.59 1.18
C LEU A 125 -1.08 6.73 0.14
N LEU A 126 -0.45 5.68 -0.37
CA LEU A 126 -0.99 4.91 -1.49
C LEU A 126 -2.12 3.98 -1.05
N ALA A 127 -2.12 3.49 0.19
CA ALA A 127 -3.25 2.72 0.71
C ALA A 127 -4.56 3.53 0.72
N PRO A 128 -4.65 4.71 1.38
CA PRO A 128 -5.88 5.51 1.31
C PRO A 128 -6.17 6.05 -0.09
N LEU A 129 -5.14 6.41 -0.89
CA LEU A 129 -5.34 6.88 -2.26
C LEU A 129 -5.94 5.80 -3.16
N SER A 130 -5.50 4.55 -3.02
CA SER A 130 -6.04 3.41 -3.77
C SER A 130 -7.53 3.24 -3.52
N ILE A 131 -7.96 3.36 -2.26
CA ILE A 131 -9.38 3.28 -1.90
C ILE A 131 -10.17 4.49 -2.42
N LEU A 132 -9.60 5.69 -2.32
CA LEU A 132 -10.24 6.91 -2.79
C LEU A 132 -10.54 6.85 -4.30
N LEU A 133 -9.53 6.51 -5.10
CA LEU A 133 -9.67 6.37 -6.56
C LEU A 133 -10.62 5.22 -6.93
N SER A 134 -10.48 4.07 -6.26
CA SER A 134 -11.38 2.94 -6.45
C SER A 134 -12.84 3.32 -6.20
N SER A 135 -13.12 4.08 -5.13
CA SER A 135 -14.47 4.58 -4.86
C SER A 135 -14.98 5.51 -5.96
N GLY A 136 -14.13 6.34 -6.55
CA GLY A 136 -14.50 7.21 -7.66
C GLY A 136 -14.89 6.42 -8.90
N ILE A 137 -14.05 5.44 -9.29
CA ILE A 137 -14.28 4.55 -10.44
C ILE A 137 -15.59 3.77 -10.27
N ILE A 138 -15.79 3.14 -9.10
CA ILE A 138 -16.99 2.34 -8.81
C ILE A 138 -18.27 3.19 -8.88
N LYS A 139 -18.22 4.44 -8.40
CA LYS A 139 -19.37 5.35 -8.46
C LYS A 139 -19.72 5.71 -9.90
N LYS A 140 -18.71 5.93 -10.76
CA LYS A 140 -18.91 6.29 -12.17
C LYS A 140 -19.51 5.14 -13.01
N ILE A 141 -19.02 3.92 -12.82
CA ILE A 141 -19.57 2.72 -13.48
C ILE A 141 -21.07 2.52 -13.14
N LYS A 142 -21.53 3.01 -12.00
CA LYS A 142 -22.94 2.91 -11.59
C LYS A 142 -23.85 3.97 -12.24
N THR A 143 -23.29 5.10 -12.66
CA THR A 143 -24.05 6.22 -13.25
C THR A 143 -24.25 6.09 -14.76
N GLU A 144 -23.57 5.13 -15.39
CA GLU A 144 -23.74 4.71 -16.78
C GLU A 144 -24.66 3.48 -16.85
#